data_AF-A0A5E4JZQ9-F1
#
_entry.id   AF-A0A5E4JZQ9-F1
#
_cell.length_a   1.000
_cell.length_b   1.000
_cell.length_c   1.000
_cell.angle_alpha   90.00
_cell.angle_beta   90.00
_cell.angle_gamma   90.00
#
_symmetry.space_group_name_H-M   'P 1'
#
loop_
_entity.id
_entity.type
_entity.pdbx_description
1 polymer ?
#
loop_
_entity_poly.entity_id
_entity_poly.type
_entity_poly.pdbx_seq_one_letter_code
_entity_poly.pdbx_strand_id
1 'polypeptide(L)'
;MEKLLRSKKFLGKKGLSTIVITLILVAISLAAVALVWTFVGGLVRTQISQSQACFGNYDKVKINPAYTCYERVGSSDNYNFLFSLSIGDVTLDKVLVAVSSQGTTKSYQITYVNQTLTGLSMYPSGSSQIILPGANSGLTYNATGFSSTIDSIQIAPVIGGNVCQVSDSISEIEACTF
;
A
#
# COMPACT_ATOMS: atom_id res chain seq x y z
N MET A 1 -38.95 75.52 3.73
CA MET A 1 -37.57 75.00 3.70
C MET A 1 -37.61 73.70 2.91
N GLU A 2 -37.17 73.76 1.66
CA GLU A 2 -36.00 73.01 1.16
C GLU A 2 -36.37 71.58 0.77
N LYS A 3 -36.69 71.29 -0.50
CA LYS A 3 -35.77 70.94 -1.60
C LYS A 3 -34.69 69.90 -1.23
N LEU A 4 -34.71 68.82 -2.04
CA LEU A 4 -33.63 67.87 -2.36
C LEU A 4 -33.45 66.73 -1.32
N LEU A 5 -33.63 65.45 -1.69
CA LEU A 5 -32.68 64.74 -2.55
C LEU A 5 -33.28 63.49 -3.23
N ARG A 6 -33.18 63.49 -4.56
CA ARG A 6 -32.85 62.34 -5.43
C ARG A 6 -33.64 61.03 -5.29
N SER A 7 -34.71 60.95 -6.08
CA SER A 7 -35.11 59.69 -6.72
C SER A 7 -34.05 59.32 -7.78
N LYS A 8 -33.20 58.32 -7.48
CA LYS A 8 -32.45 57.60 -8.52
C LYS A 8 -33.42 56.59 -9.14
N LYS A 9 -33.85 56.88 -10.38
CA LYS A 9 -34.54 55.97 -11.29
C LYS A 9 -33.85 54.59 -11.29
N PHE A 10 -34.49 53.59 -10.72
CA PHE A 10 -34.20 52.16 -10.94
C PHE A 10 -35.34 51.52 -11.74
N LEU A 11 -35.77 52.15 -12.84
CA LEU A 11 -36.87 51.62 -13.65
C LEU A 11 -36.53 51.73 -15.14
N GLY A 12 -35.65 50.82 -15.55
CA GLY A 12 -35.55 50.31 -16.90
C GLY A 12 -35.54 48.79 -16.83
N LYS A 13 -36.61 48.17 -16.33
CA LYS A 13 -36.76 46.71 -16.28
C LYS A 13 -37.03 46.19 -17.71
N LYS A 14 -35.98 46.06 -18.51
CA LYS A 14 -35.99 45.11 -19.63
C LYS A 14 -35.90 43.73 -18.98
N GLY A 15 -37.01 43.00 -18.97
CA GLY A 15 -37.02 41.60 -18.54
C GLY A 15 -35.95 40.88 -19.36
N LEU A 16 -34.88 40.45 -18.69
CA LEU A 16 -33.92 39.52 -19.26
C LEU A 16 -34.74 38.32 -19.74
N SER A 17 -34.77 38.13 -21.06
CA SER A 17 -35.49 37.04 -21.69
C SER A 17 -35.08 35.75 -20.98
N THR A 18 -36.05 34.97 -20.49
CA THR A 18 -35.83 33.72 -19.75
C THR A 18 -34.81 32.81 -20.43
N ILE A 19 -34.76 32.86 -21.76
CA ILE A 19 -33.82 32.16 -22.64
C ILE A 19 -32.35 32.56 -22.37
N VAL A 20 -32.09 33.84 -22.13
CA VAL A 20 -30.73 34.34 -21.84
C VAL A 20 -30.27 33.84 -20.46
N ILE A 21 -31.18 33.79 -19.49
CA ILE A 21 -30.89 33.29 -18.14
C ILE A 21 -30.60 31.79 -18.17
N THR A 22 -31.39 30.99 -18.88
CA THR A 22 -31.15 29.55 -18.99
C THR A 22 -29.83 29.23 -19.69
N LEU A 23 -29.46 29.97 -20.75
CA LEU A 23 -28.16 29.82 -21.41
C LEU A 23 -26.99 30.12 -20.47
N ILE A 24 -27.08 31.19 -19.67
CA ILE A 24 -26.04 31.55 -18.70
C ILE A 24 -25.91 30.46 -17.62
N LEU A 25 -27.04 29.93 -17.11
CA LEU A 25 -27.02 28.87 -16.11
C LEU A 25 -26.37 27.58 -16.63
N VAL A 26 -26.65 27.20 -17.88
CA VAL A 26 -26.04 26.03 -18.54
C VAL A 26 -24.54 26.26 -18.79
N ALA A 27 -24.14 27.47 -19.19
CA ALA A 27 -22.72 27.78 -19.38
C ALA A 27 -21.93 27.68 -18.06
N ILE A 28 -22.51 28.17 -16.95
CA ILE A 28 -21.90 28.11 -15.63
C ILE A 28 -21.78 26.66 -15.13
N SER A 29 -22.78 25.81 -15.35
CA SER A 29 -22.73 24.40 -14.93
C SER A 29 -21.63 23.62 -15.68
N LEU A 30 -21.49 23.82 -16.99
CA LEU A 30 -20.41 23.20 -17.77
C LEU A 30 -19.02 23.69 -17.33
N ALA A 31 -18.88 24.98 -17.03
CA ALA A 31 -17.64 25.53 -16.50
C ALA A 31 -17.27 24.93 -15.14
N ALA A 32 -18.25 24.75 -14.24
CA ALA A 32 -18.03 24.12 -12.95
C ALA A 32 -17.58 22.65 -13.09
N VAL A 33 -18.20 21.88 -13.98
CA VAL A 33 -17.81 20.49 -14.25
C VAL A 33 -16.38 20.41 -14.79
N ALA A 34 -16.00 21.31 -15.71
CA ALA A 34 -14.65 21.34 -16.27
C ALA A 34 -13.59 21.63 -15.20
N LEU A 35 -13.86 22.57 -14.29
CA LEU A 35 -12.97 22.87 -13.17
C LEU A 35 -12.83 21.69 -12.22
N VAL A 36 -13.92 20.98 -11.89
CA VAL A 36 -13.83 19.77 -11.05
C VAL A 36 -12.99 18.69 -11.74
N TRP A 37 -13.14 18.53 -13.06
CA TRP A 37 -12.41 17.51 -13.82
C TRP A 37 -10.89 17.75 -13.86
N THR A 38 -10.41 19.00 -13.83
CA THR A 38 -8.96 19.27 -13.83
C THR A 38 -8.30 18.82 -12.52
N PHE A 39 -8.97 19.02 -11.37
CA PHE A 39 -8.47 18.56 -10.08
C PHE A 39 -8.60 17.05 -9.91
N VAL A 40 -9.77 16.48 -10.25
CA VAL A 40 -10.03 15.04 -10.11
C VAL A 40 -9.16 14.24 -11.09
N GLY A 41 -9.02 14.69 -12.32
CA GLY A 41 -8.24 14.01 -13.35
C GLY A 41 -6.76 13.85 -12.99
N GLY A 42 -6.17 14.83 -12.29
CA GLY A 42 -4.81 14.74 -11.78
C GLY A 42 -4.64 13.64 -10.73
N LEU A 43 -5.56 13.58 -9.75
CA LEU A 43 -5.53 12.57 -8.69
C LEU A 43 -5.79 11.15 -9.23
N VAL A 44 -6.75 11.02 -10.14
CA VAL A 44 -7.09 9.74 -10.77
C VAL A 44 -5.91 9.19 -11.58
N ARG A 45 -5.21 10.03 -12.36
CA ARG A 45 -4.05 9.59 -13.14
C ARG A 45 -2.89 9.07 -12.29
N THR A 46 -2.59 9.74 -11.17
CA THR A 46 -1.53 9.32 -10.26
C THR A 46 -1.84 7.97 -9.62
N GLN A 47 -3.07 7.79 -9.14
CA GLN A 47 -3.52 6.52 -8.55
C GLN A 47 -3.52 5.38 -9.57
N ILE A 48 -3.95 5.64 -10.81
CA ILE A 48 -3.91 4.65 -11.91
C ILE A 48 -2.47 4.24 -12.21
N SER A 49 -1.53 5.19 -12.28
CA SER A 49 -0.13 4.90 -12.64
C SER A 49 0.56 4.02 -11.59
N GLN A 50 0.34 4.29 -10.31
CA GLN A 50 0.86 3.47 -9.20
C GLN A 50 0.16 2.10 -9.15
N SER A 51 -1.14 2.08 -9.42
CA SER A 51 -1.91 0.84 -9.45
C SER A 51 -1.48 -0.05 -10.62
N GLN A 52 -1.15 0.52 -11.79
CA GLN A 52 -0.84 -0.24 -13.00
C GLN A 52 0.40 -1.14 -12.88
N ALA A 53 1.41 -0.75 -12.10
CA ALA A 53 2.59 -1.60 -11.84
C ALA A 53 2.25 -2.82 -10.96
N CYS A 54 1.31 -2.64 -10.03
CA CYS A 54 0.87 -3.67 -9.08
C CYS A 54 -0.32 -4.50 -9.61
N PHE A 55 -1.10 -3.94 -10.54
CA PHE A 55 -2.32 -4.52 -11.09
C PHE A 55 -1.95 -5.72 -11.97
N GLY A 56 -2.47 -6.91 -11.63
CA GLY A 56 -2.13 -8.19 -12.27
C GLY A 56 -1.00 -8.96 -11.58
N ASN A 57 -0.27 -8.33 -10.65
CA ASN A 57 0.84 -8.94 -9.90
C ASN A 57 0.53 -9.15 -8.41
N TYR A 58 -0.64 -8.70 -7.94
CA TYR A 58 -1.04 -8.74 -6.53
C TYR A 58 -0.96 -10.16 -5.93
N ASP A 59 -1.42 -11.19 -6.65
CA ASP A 59 -1.41 -12.58 -6.16
C ASP A 59 -0.13 -13.36 -6.49
N LYS A 60 0.94 -12.68 -6.92
CA LYS A 60 2.19 -13.34 -7.35
C LYS A 60 3.21 -13.47 -6.24
N VAL A 61 3.03 -12.81 -5.09
CA VAL A 61 3.91 -12.97 -3.93
C VAL A 61 3.07 -13.43 -2.76
N LYS A 62 3.34 -14.65 -2.30
CA LYS A 62 2.53 -15.32 -1.28
C LYS A 62 3.36 -15.88 -0.15
N ILE A 63 2.77 -15.89 1.04
CA ILE A 63 3.31 -16.54 2.22
C ILE A 63 2.84 -18.01 2.19
N ASN A 64 3.74 -18.94 2.47
CA ASN A 64 3.36 -20.34 2.60
C ASN A 64 3.01 -20.64 4.07
N PRO A 65 1.72 -20.82 4.43
CA PRO A 65 1.31 -21.03 5.81
C PRO A 65 1.87 -22.33 6.40
N ALA A 66 2.11 -23.37 5.58
CA ALA A 66 2.65 -24.64 6.05
C ALA A 66 4.09 -24.55 6.57
N TYR A 67 4.82 -23.51 6.18
CA TYR A 67 6.19 -23.23 6.61
C TYR A 67 6.29 -21.85 7.27
N THR A 68 5.20 -21.39 7.88
CA THR A 68 5.15 -20.14 8.63
C THR A 68 4.67 -20.40 10.04
N CYS A 69 5.58 -20.35 11.01
CA CYS A 69 5.31 -20.63 12.42
C CYS A 69 6.36 -19.96 13.31
N TYR A 70 6.09 -19.85 14.60
CA TYR A 70 7.09 -19.40 15.56
C TYR A 70 7.56 -20.57 16.46
N GLU A 71 8.78 -20.48 16.94
CA GLU A 71 9.31 -21.39 17.96
C GLU A 71 9.91 -20.59 19.11
N ARG A 72 9.80 -21.11 20.33
CA ARG A 72 10.47 -20.53 21.49
C ARG A 72 11.90 -21.05 21.57
N VAL A 73 12.87 -20.15 21.70
CA VAL A 73 14.29 -20.48 21.76
C VAL A 73 14.77 -20.42 23.21
N GLY A 74 15.15 -21.60 23.73
CA GLY A 74 15.66 -21.75 25.07
C GLY A 74 14.61 -21.52 26.16
N SER A 75 15.05 -21.11 27.35
CA SER A 75 14.19 -20.94 28.53
C SER A 75 13.66 -19.50 28.72
N SER A 76 14.15 -18.55 27.93
CA SER A 76 13.74 -17.15 27.91
C SER A 76 12.51 -16.92 27.02
N ASP A 77 11.86 -15.76 27.14
CA ASP A 77 10.83 -15.29 26.20
C ASP A 77 11.47 -14.79 24.90
N ASN A 78 12.30 -15.63 24.26
CA ASN A 78 12.89 -15.34 22.96
C ASN A 78 12.25 -16.26 21.93
N TYR A 79 11.81 -15.66 20.82
CA TYR A 79 11.12 -16.37 19.76
C TYR A 79 11.84 -16.21 18.43
N ASN A 80 11.99 -17.33 17.73
CA ASN A 80 12.31 -17.36 16.32
C ASN A 80 11.01 -17.46 15.53
N PHE A 81 11.02 -16.86 14.35
CA PHE A 81 9.89 -16.86 13.45
C PHE A 81 10.34 -17.37 12.08
N LEU A 82 9.85 -18.54 11.72
CA LEU A 82 10.06 -19.11 10.40
C LEU A 82 8.94 -18.63 9.51
N PHE A 83 9.27 -18.15 8.32
CA PHE A 83 8.29 -17.83 7.29
C PHE A 83 8.84 -18.16 5.91
N SER A 84 7.96 -18.60 5.03
CA SER A 84 8.31 -18.96 3.66
C SER A 84 7.63 -18.02 2.70
N LEU A 85 8.41 -17.45 1.79
CA LEU A 85 7.92 -16.61 0.69
C LEU A 85 7.98 -17.39 -0.61
N SER A 86 6.94 -17.26 -1.42
CA SER A 86 6.89 -17.77 -2.78
C SER A 86 6.61 -16.63 -3.76
N ILE A 87 7.35 -16.62 -4.86
CA ILE A 87 7.21 -15.66 -5.94
C ILE A 87 6.81 -16.43 -7.19
N GLY A 88 5.69 -16.07 -7.78
CA GLY A 88 5.22 -16.59 -9.05
C GLY A 88 5.90 -15.93 -10.25
N ASP A 89 5.27 -15.99 -11.40
CA ASP A 89 5.78 -15.37 -12.62
C ASP A 89 5.57 -13.85 -12.59
N VAL A 90 6.51 -13.13 -11.98
CA VAL A 90 6.54 -11.67 -11.88
C VAL A 90 7.97 -11.16 -11.69
N THR A 91 8.28 -9.99 -12.26
CA THR A 91 9.50 -9.25 -11.96
C THR A 91 9.22 -8.21 -10.87
N LEU A 92 9.95 -8.31 -9.76
CA LEU A 92 9.85 -7.39 -8.62
C LEU A 92 11.20 -6.70 -8.42
N ASP A 93 11.23 -5.59 -7.69
CA ASP A 93 12.48 -4.98 -7.24
C ASP A 93 12.89 -5.54 -5.87
N LYS A 94 11.90 -5.65 -4.97
CA LYS A 94 12.07 -6.08 -3.58
C LYS A 94 10.73 -6.46 -2.95
N VAL A 95 10.79 -7.12 -1.79
CA VAL A 95 9.62 -7.40 -0.94
C VAL A 95 9.86 -6.80 0.44
N LEU A 96 8.87 -6.05 0.91
CA LEU A 96 8.79 -5.58 2.29
C LEU A 96 8.04 -6.62 3.10
N VAL A 97 8.65 -7.08 4.18
CA VAL A 97 8.05 -8.03 5.13
C VAL A 97 7.88 -7.30 6.45
N ALA A 98 6.67 -7.27 6.99
CA ALA A 98 6.38 -6.74 8.31
C ALA A 98 5.90 -7.88 9.22
N VAL A 99 6.54 -8.03 10.37
CA VAL A 99 6.22 -9.06 11.37
C VAL A 99 5.83 -8.35 12.66
N SER A 100 4.61 -8.62 13.13
CA SER A 100 4.06 -8.01 14.34
C SER A 100 4.07 -8.99 15.51
N SER A 101 4.46 -8.50 16.68
CA SER A 101 4.56 -9.25 17.93
C SER A 101 4.31 -8.33 19.12
N GLN A 102 3.22 -8.58 19.87
CA GLN A 102 2.73 -7.83 21.03
C GLN A 102 2.96 -6.31 20.94
N GLY A 103 2.38 -5.69 19.92
CA GLY A 103 2.43 -4.23 19.74
C GLY A 103 3.76 -3.68 19.20
N THR A 104 4.73 -4.54 18.91
CA THR A 104 5.95 -4.20 18.18
C THR A 104 5.90 -4.76 16.76
N THR A 105 6.45 -4.02 15.80
CA THR A 105 6.56 -4.48 14.40
C THR A 105 8.02 -4.40 13.97
N LYS A 106 8.54 -5.50 13.42
CA LYS A 106 9.83 -5.54 12.75
C LYS A 106 9.61 -5.62 11.25
N SER A 107 10.39 -4.84 10.50
CA SER A 107 10.29 -4.79 9.05
C SER A 107 11.61 -5.18 8.40
N TYR A 108 11.51 -5.99 7.35
CA TYR A 108 12.64 -6.44 6.55
C TYR A 108 12.43 -6.04 5.09
N GLN A 109 13.49 -5.58 4.44
CA GLN A 109 13.48 -5.27 3.02
C GLN A 109 14.36 -6.29 2.28
N ILE A 110 13.74 -7.25 1.61
CA ILE A 110 14.44 -8.35 0.95
C ILE A 110 14.56 -8.05 -0.55
N THR A 111 15.78 -8.13 -1.11
CA THR A 111 16.08 -7.82 -2.52
C THR A 111 16.71 -9.02 -3.24
N TYR A 112 16.85 -8.95 -4.56
CA TYR A 112 17.56 -9.95 -5.38
C TYR A 112 19.10 -9.90 -5.25
N VAL A 113 19.63 -8.97 -4.45
CA VAL A 113 21.07 -8.88 -4.19
C VAL A 113 21.35 -9.45 -2.81
N ASN A 114 22.37 -10.30 -2.71
CA ASN A 114 22.84 -10.83 -1.44
C ASN A 114 23.15 -9.69 -0.47
N GLN A 115 22.47 -9.70 0.68
CA GLN A 115 22.61 -8.68 1.70
C GLN A 115 22.52 -9.31 3.09
N THR A 116 23.09 -8.64 4.09
CA THR A 116 22.94 -9.04 5.49
C THR A 116 21.92 -8.15 6.17
N LEU A 117 20.92 -8.76 6.78
CA LEU A 117 19.86 -8.09 7.54
C LEU A 117 19.90 -8.58 8.99
N THR A 118 20.01 -7.65 9.92
CA THR A 118 20.05 -7.98 11.35
C THR A 118 18.78 -8.71 11.76
N GLY A 119 18.93 -9.86 12.41
CA GLY A 119 17.80 -10.67 12.89
C GLY A 119 17.06 -11.42 11.78
N LEU A 120 17.66 -11.60 10.61
CA LEU A 120 17.11 -12.43 9.54
C LEU A 120 18.20 -13.34 8.95
N SER A 121 17.86 -14.61 8.77
CA SER A 121 18.75 -15.63 8.17
C SER A 121 17.99 -16.53 7.21
N MET A 122 18.70 -17.17 6.29
CA MET A 122 18.15 -18.18 5.38
C MET A 122 17.90 -19.50 6.13
N TYR A 123 16.76 -20.16 5.91
CA TYR A 123 16.47 -21.49 6.47
C TYR A 123 16.48 -22.57 5.36
N PRO A 124 17.00 -23.79 5.61
CA PRO A 124 17.61 -24.27 6.86
C PRO A 124 19.10 -23.95 7.01
N SER A 125 19.72 -23.30 6.00
CA SER A 125 21.18 -23.12 5.95
C SER A 125 21.79 -22.28 7.09
N GLY A 126 21.00 -21.40 7.72
CA GLY A 126 21.47 -20.41 8.69
C GLY A 126 22.29 -19.27 8.10
N SER A 127 22.40 -19.17 6.76
CA SER A 127 23.19 -18.12 6.11
C SER A 127 22.66 -16.72 6.44
N SER A 128 23.56 -15.80 6.79
CA SER A 128 23.25 -14.38 6.98
C SER A 128 23.20 -13.60 5.65
N GLN A 129 23.53 -14.24 4.54
CA GLN A 129 23.34 -13.68 3.20
C GLN A 129 21.91 -13.97 2.75
N ILE A 130 21.06 -12.97 2.88
CA ILE A 130 19.66 -12.99 2.50
C ILE A 130 19.52 -12.57 1.05
N ILE A 131 18.69 -13.30 0.33
CA ILE A 131 18.25 -12.99 -1.03
C ILE A 131 16.77 -13.33 -1.18
N LEU A 132 16.08 -12.59 -2.04
CA LEU A 132 14.69 -12.86 -2.41
C LEU A 132 14.58 -14.14 -3.27
N PRO A 133 13.47 -14.90 -3.24
CA PRO A 133 13.28 -16.01 -4.17
C PRO A 133 13.31 -15.53 -5.62
N GLY A 134 13.78 -16.37 -6.54
CA GLY A 134 13.60 -16.14 -7.98
C GLY A 134 12.14 -16.25 -8.41
N ALA A 135 11.84 -15.85 -9.64
CA ALA A 135 10.52 -16.07 -10.24
C ALA A 135 10.17 -17.56 -10.27
N ASN A 136 8.91 -17.88 -9.96
CA ASN A 136 8.38 -19.24 -9.81
C ASN A 136 9.14 -20.11 -8.79
N SER A 137 9.64 -19.51 -7.72
CA SER A 137 10.38 -20.21 -6.66
C SER A 137 9.99 -19.72 -5.26
N GLY A 138 10.43 -20.42 -4.24
CA GLY A 138 10.22 -20.02 -2.85
C GLY A 138 11.46 -20.27 -1.98
N LEU A 139 11.60 -19.46 -0.94
CA LEU A 139 12.65 -19.57 0.06
C LEU A 139 12.05 -19.34 1.45
N THR A 140 12.65 -20.02 2.44
CA THR A 140 12.27 -19.89 3.84
C THR A 140 13.32 -19.10 4.59
N TYR A 141 12.86 -18.26 5.51
CA TYR A 141 13.68 -17.40 6.33
C TYR A 141 13.39 -17.66 7.81
N ASN A 142 14.40 -17.45 8.64
CA ASN A 142 14.28 -17.43 10.09
C ASN A 142 14.57 -16.01 10.59
N ALA A 143 13.56 -15.36 11.14
CA ALA A 143 13.63 -14.05 11.77
C ALA A 143 13.74 -14.18 13.30
N THR A 144 14.58 -13.37 13.92
CA THR A 144 14.92 -13.49 15.34
C THR A 144 14.82 -12.15 16.09
N GLY A 145 14.96 -12.24 17.41
CA GLY A 145 14.93 -11.08 18.31
C GLY A 145 13.51 -10.61 18.62
N PHE A 146 12.55 -11.51 18.64
CA PHE A 146 11.20 -11.27 19.16
C PHE A 146 11.15 -11.71 20.62
N SER A 147 10.54 -10.89 21.48
CA SER A 147 10.39 -11.15 22.92
C SER A 147 9.04 -11.76 23.29
N SER A 148 8.21 -12.05 22.30
CA SER A 148 6.84 -12.53 22.45
C SER A 148 6.44 -13.34 21.22
N THR A 149 5.29 -14.02 21.30
CA THR A 149 4.69 -14.73 20.18
C THR A 149 4.45 -13.80 19.00
N ILE A 150 4.42 -14.36 17.80
CA ILE A 150 4.17 -13.60 16.58
C ILE A 150 2.66 -13.55 16.35
N ASP A 151 2.12 -12.35 16.21
CA ASP A 151 0.68 -12.15 16.01
C ASP A 151 0.31 -12.21 14.54
N SER A 152 1.14 -11.62 13.68
CA SER A 152 0.91 -11.60 12.24
C SER A 152 2.16 -11.32 11.42
N ILE A 153 2.08 -11.68 10.14
CA ILE A 153 3.03 -11.30 9.09
C ILE A 153 2.27 -10.69 7.92
N GLN A 154 2.82 -9.63 7.34
CA GLN A 154 2.32 -8.99 6.13
C GLN A 154 3.46 -8.82 5.14
N ILE A 155 3.15 -8.98 3.86
CA ILE A 155 4.12 -8.74 2.79
C ILE A 155 3.60 -7.75 1.77
N ALA A 156 4.47 -6.88 1.29
CA ALA A 156 4.17 -5.89 0.26
C ALA A 156 5.28 -5.88 -0.80
N PRO A 157 5.00 -6.27 -2.05
CA PRO A 157 5.98 -6.22 -3.12
C PRO A 157 6.24 -4.79 -3.56
N VAL A 158 7.42 -4.55 -4.14
CA VAL A 158 7.78 -3.30 -4.81
C VAL A 158 8.08 -3.59 -6.27
N ILE A 159 7.40 -2.91 -7.18
CA ILE A 159 7.47 -3.14 -8.63
C ILE A 159 7.66 -1.81 -9.34
N GLY A 160 8.74 -1.69 -10.12
CA GLY A 160 9.05 -0.45 -10.84
C GLY A 160 9.22 0.75 -9.90
N GLY A 161 9.77 0.52 -8.71
CA GLY A 161 9.96 1.51 -7.65
C GLY A 161 8.71 1.84 -6.82
N ASN A 162 7.54 1.30 -7.15
CA ASN A 162 6.30 1.57 -6.42
C ASN A 162 6.02 0.48 -5.40
N VAL A 163 5.72 0.89 -4.15
CA VAL A 163 5.28 -0.04 -3.10
C VAL A 163 3.83 -0.41 -3.38
N CYS A 164 3.58 -1.70 -3.62
CA CYS A 164 2.24 -2.23 -3.78
C CYS A 164 1.54 -2.34 -2.42
N GLN A 165 0.21 -2.50 -2.46
CA GLN A 165 -0.55 -2.87 -1.27
C GLN A 165 -0.09 -4.24 -0.73
N VAL A 166 -0.46 -4.54 0.51
CA VAL A 166 -0.18 -5.84 1.14
C VAL A 166 -0.70 -6.94 0.22
N SER A 167 0.20 -7.77 -0.32
CA SER A 167 -0.17 -8.83 -1.28
C SER A 167 -0.70 -10.06 -0.56
N ASP A 168 -0.16 -10.34 0.63
CA ASP A 168 -0.58 -11.46 1.45
C ASP A 168 -0.31 -11.18 2.93
N SER A 169 -1.07 -11.83 3.79
CA SER A 169 -0.96 -11.69 5.24
C SER A 169 -1.46 -12.93 5.94
N ILE A 170 -0.79 -13.32 7.02
CA ILE A 170 -1.25 -14.36 7.93
C ILE A 170 -1.38 -13.72 9.31
N SER A 171 -2.52 -13.92 9.93
CA SER A 171 -2.79 -13.57 11.33
C SER A 171 -2.89 -14.86 12.15
N GLU A 172 -2.69 -14.75 13.46
CA GLU A 172 -2.79 -15.89 14.39
C GLU A 172 -1.79 -17.00 14.03
N ILE A 173 -0.50 -16.63 13.98
CA ILE A 173 0.57 -17.58 13.71
C ILE A 173 0.62 -18.64 14.81
N GLU A 174 0.71 -19.91 14.42
CA GLU A 174 0.82 -21.02 15.36
C GLU A 174 2.28 -21.34 15.71
N ALA A 175 2.46 -22.06 16.82
CA ALA A 175 3.75 -22.61 17.19
C ALA A 175 4.16 -23.73 16.22
N CYS A 176 5.45 -23.84 15.93
CA CYS A 176 5.99 -24.89 15.09
C CYS A 176 5.77 -26.29 15.71
N THR A 177 5.32 -27.27 14.92
CA THR A 177 4.93 -28.63 15.37
C THR A 177 5.85 -29.75 14.84
N PHE A 178 7.04 -29.40 14.37
CA PHE A 178 7.98 -30.33 13.70
C PHE A 178 8.62 -31.35 14.64
#